data_AF-A0A7D4BUZ4-F1
#
_entry.id   AF-A0A7D4BUZ4-F1
#
_cell.length_a   1.000
_cell.length_b   1.000
_cell.length_c   1.000
_cell.angle_alpha   90.00
_cell.angle_beta   90.00
_cell.angle_gamma   90.00
#
_symmetry.space_group_name_H-M   'P 1'
#
loop_
_entity.id
_entity.type
_entity.pdbx_description
1 polymer ?
#
loop_
_entity_poly.entity_id
_entity_poly.type
_entity_poly.pdbx_seq_one_letter_code
_entity_poly.pdbx_strand_id
1 'polypeptide(L)'
;MSVKVDEEKYHPLYVQFIYYFNRERDYFECHEVLEELWLEEGRDLLYQGLLQVAVALYHYRNGNRNGARKLFYASLQKLAPYPGDSLGIDLNQVREDSKVYLERLQREEEFPFYDLNIRILDPLLAEKVQALIEKEE
;
A
#
# COMPACT_ATOMS: atom_id res chain seq x y z
N MET A 1 -22.17 22.31 -22.05
CA MET A 1 -21.55 20.97 -22.06
C MET A 1 -20.27 21.10 -21.26
N SER A 2 -20.39 21.09 -19.93
CA SER A 2 -19.25 21.28 -19.02
C SER A 2 -18.56 19.96 -18.82
N VAL A 3 -17.27 19.91 -19.16
CA VAL A 3 -16.35 18.86 -18.73
C VAL A 3 -16.22 18.98 -17.22
N LYS A 4 -16.93 18.12 -16.48
CA LYS A 4 -16.71 17.85 -15.05
C LYS A 4 -16.27 16.40 -14.90
N VAL A 5 -15.13 16.07 -15.50
CA VAL A 5 -14.55 14.73 -15.41
C VAL A 5 -13.06 14.93 -15.23
N ASP A 6 -12.58 15.08 -13.99
CA ASP A 6 -11.18 14.80 -13.60
C ASP A 6 -10.85 15.06 -12.11
N GLU A 7 -11.72 15.71 -11.31
CA GLU A 7 -11.40 15.98 -9.89
C GLU A 7 -11.37 14.71 -8.99
N GLU A 8 -12.04 13.62 -9.39
CA GLU A 8 -12.25 12.41 -8.57
C GLU A 8 -11.52 11.16 -9.09
N LYS A 9 -10.41 11.28 -9.83
CA LYS A 9 -9.69 10.10 -10.36
C LYS A 9 -9.24 9.10 -9.27
N TYR A 10 -8.92 9.58 -8.08
CA TYR A 10 -8.45 8.76 -6.96
C TYR A 10 -9.35 8.94 -5.75
N HIS A 11 -9.79 7.83 -5.16
CA HIS A 11 -10.59 7.83 -3.94
C HIS A 11 -9.81 8.49 -2.79
N PRO A 12 -10.43 9.35 -1.96
CA PRO A 12 -9.75 10.00 -0.83
C PRO A 12 -9.05 9.02 0.11
N LEU A 13 -9.69 7.90 0.44
CA LEU A 13 -9.11 6.85 1.29
C LEU A 13 -7.85 6.22 0.67
N TYR A 14 -7.78 6.11 -0.66
CA TYR A 14 -6.57 5.62 -1.34
C TYR A 14 -5.43 6.64 -1.22
N VAL A 15 -5.74 7.93 -1.36
CA VAL A 15 -4.74 9.01 -1.17
C VAL A 15 -4.22 9.01 0.28
N GLN A 16 -5.12 8.85 1.27
CA GLN A 16 -4.75 8.73 2.68
C GLN A 16 -3.91 7.47 2.96
N PHE A 17 -4.24 6.33 2.35
CA PHE A 17 -3.42 5.12 2.45
C PHE A 17 -1.98 5.39 2.01
N ILE A 18 -1.77 6.04 0.85
CA ILE A 18 -0.42 6.35 0.37
C ILE A 18 0.28 7.35 1.30
N TYR A 19 -0.43 8.34 1.82
CA TYR A 19 0.10 9.28 2.82
C TYR A 19 0.58 8.54 4.08
N TYR A 20 -0.27 7.74 4.72
CA TYR A 20 0.10 6.99 5.92
C TYR A 20 1.24 5.99 5.66
N PHE A 21 1.24 5.34 4.50
CA PHE A 21 2.26 4.36 4.14
C PHE A 21 3.63 5.01 3.94
N ASN A 22 3.69 6.12 3.18
CA ASN A 22 4.95 6.74 2.76
C ASN A 22 5.48 7.79 3.76
N ARG A 23 4.59 8.58 4.37
CA ARG A 23 4.95 9.72 5.20
C ARG A 23 4.95 9.37 6.68
N GLU A 24 3.79 9.02 7.22
CA GLU A 24 3.62 8.78 8.67
C GLU A 24 4.19 7.42 9.13
N ARG A 25 4.32 6.47 8.19
CA ARG A 25 4.68 5.08 8.48
C ARG A 25 3.71 4.43 9.47
N ASP A 26 2.46 4.89 9.47
CA ASP A 26 1.40 4.34 10.30
C ASP A 26 0.65 3.24 9.54
N TYR A 27 1.13 2.00 9.72
CA TYR A 27 0.52 0.84 9.08
C TYR A 27 -0.79 0.39 9.72
N PHE A 28 -1.11 0.89 10.92
CA PHE A 28 -2.42 0.67 11.51
C PHE A 28 -3.45 1.57 10.82
N GLU A 29 -3.14 2.87 10.66
CA GLU A 29 -4.02 3.77 9.90
C GLU A 29 -4.13 3.37 8.42
N CYS A 30 -3.06 2.82 7.82
CA CYS A 30 -3.14 2.20 6.49
C CYS A 30 -4.18 1.08 6.41
N HIS A 31 -4.32 0.27 7.47
CA HIS A 31 -5.31 -0.80 7.53
C HIS A 31 -6.72 -0.21 7.56
N GLU A 32 -6.98 0.74 8.46
CA GLU A 32 -8.32 1.32 8.64
C GLU A 32 -8.84 1.94 7.34
N VAL A 33 -8.08 2.85 6.73
CA VAL A 33 -8.56 3.58 5.54
C VAL A 33 -8.68 2.68 4.30
N LEU A 34 -7.77 1.70 4.14
CA LEU A 34 -7.79 0.84 2.97
C LEU A 34 -8.78 -0.34 3.13
N GLU A 35 -9.10 -0.75 4.36
CA GLU A 35 -10.17 -1.71 4.63
C GLU A 35 -11.53 -1.09 4.29
N GLU A 36 -11.77 0.15 4.70
CA GLU A 36 -12.98 0.89 4.35
C GLU A 36 -13.14 0.98 2.83
N LEU A 37 -12.10 1.44 2.11
CA LEU A 37 -12.13 1.49 0.65
C LEU A 37 -12.35 0.11 0.01
N TRP A 38 -11.66 -0.91 0.50
CA TRP A 38 -11.79 -2.27 -0.02
C TRP A 38 -13.22 -2.79 0.13
N LEU A 39 -13.89 -2.50 1.24
CA LEU A 39 -15.28 -2.87 1.47
C LEU A 39 -16.24 -2.10 0.56
N GLU A 40 -16.01 -0.81 0.34
CA GLU A 40 -16.81 0.04 -0.55
C GLU A 40 -16.70 -0.36 -2.02
N GLU A 41 -15.50 -0.69 -2.49
CA GLU A 41 -15.18 -1.05 -3.88
C GLU A 41 -15.47 -2.52 -4.20
N GLY A 42 -16.41 -3.14 -3.49
CA GLY A 42 -16.87 -4.50 -3.79
C GLY A 42 -15.83 -5.60 -3.53
N ARG A 43 -14.86 -5.33 -2.65
CA ARG A 43 -13.77 -6.24 -2.25
C ARG A 43 -12.73 -6.54 -3.34
N ASP A 44 -12.34 -5.53 -4.13
CA ASP A 44 -11.28 -5.67 -5.14
C ASP A 44 -9.96 -6.25 -4.56
N LEU A 45 -9.37 -7.22 -5.26
CA LEU A 45 -8.16 -7.93 -4.81
C LEU A 45 -6.91 -7.05 -4.82
N LEU A 46 -6.85 -6.00 -5.63
CA LEU A 46 -5.74 -5.06 -5.67
C LEU A 46 -5.64 -4.27 -4.37
N TYR A 47 -6.77 -3.71 -3.90
CA TYR A 47 -6.83 -3.04 -2.60
C TYR A 47 -6.54 -4.01 -1.46
N GLN A 48 -7.10 -5.22 -1.51
CA GLN A 48 -6.79 -6.23 -0.50
C GLN A 48 -5.29 -6.60 -0.48
N GLY A 49 -4.64 -6.68 -1.65
CA GLY A 49 -3.22 -6.96 -1.76
C GLY A 49 -2.37 -5.85 -1.13
N LEU A 50 -2.66 -4.58 -1.42
CA LEU A 50 -1.97 -3.43 -0.83
C LEU A 50 -2.21 -3.34 0.69
N LEU A 51 -3.43 -3.59 1.15
CA LEU A 51 -3.77 -3.67 2.57
C LEU A 51 -2.93 -4.75 3.26
N GLN A 52 -2.81 -5.94 2.66
CA GLN A 52 -2.00 -7.02 3.20
C GLN A 52 -0.50 -6.68 3.26
N VAL A 53 0.03 -5.85 2.37
CA VAL A 53 1.41 -5.34 2.48
C VAL A 53 1.58 -4.47 3.73
N ALA A 54 0.69 -3.50 3.96
CA ALA A 54 0.75 -2.64 5.15
C ALA A 54 0.61 -3.47 6.44
N VAL A 55 -0.35 -4.37 6.49
CA VAL A 55 -0.57 -5.24 7.66
C VAL A 55 0.62 -6.19 7.87
N ALA A 56 1.26 -6.70 6.80
CA ALA A 56 2.47 -7.50 6.93
C ALA A 56 3.63 -6.73 7.59
N LEU A 57 3.83 -5.46 7.22
CA LEU A 57 4.82 -4.57 7.83
C LEU A 57 4.49 -4.30 9.29
N TYR A 58 3.23 -4.03 9.63
CA TYR A 58 2.76 -3.89 11.00
C TYR A 58 3.06 -5.13 11.85
N HIS A 59 2.76 -6.32 11.33
CA HIS A 59 3.06 -7.58 11.99
C HIS A 59 4.57 -7.75 12.23
N TYR A 60 5.41 -7.43 11.25
CA TYR A 60 6.86 -7.54 11.41
C TYR A 60 7.39 -6.57 12.47
N ARG A 61 6.94 -5.30 12.41
CA ARG A 61 7.32 -4.25 13.36
C ARG A 61 7.00 -4.65 14.81
N ASN A 62 5.90 -5.37 15.01
CA ASN A 62 5.47 -5.86 16.32
C ASN A 62 6.00 -7.25 16.70
N GLY A 63 7.05 -7.74 16.02
CA GLY A 63 7.70 -9.01 16.33
C GLY A 63 6.96 -10.26 15.85
N ASN A 64 5.81 -10.11 15.18
CA ASN A 64 5.04 -11.21 14.62
C ASN A 64 5.51 -11.59 13.21
N ARG A 65 6.71 -12.20 13.15
CA ARG A 65 7.35 -12.66 11.90
C ARG A 65 6.49 -13.66 11.12
N ASN A 66 5.80 -14.55 11.82
CA ASN A 66 4.94 -15.56 11.20
C ASN A 66 3.71 -14.95 10.53
N GLY A 67 3.08 -13.95 11.16
CA GLY A 67 1.99 -13.18 10.57
C GLY A 67 2.45 -12.40 9.34
N ALA A 68 3.58 -11.70 9.46
CA ALA A 68 4.18 -10.94 8.36
C ALA A 68 4.44 -11.84 7.13
N ARG A 69 5.08 -13.00 7.35
CA ARG A 69 5.36 -13.97 6.27
C ARG A 69 4.10 -14.42 5.53
N LYS A 70 3.04 -14.76 6.28
CA LYS A 70 1.77 -15.20 5.68
C LYS A 70 1.12 -14.09 4.85
N LEU A 71 1.15 -12.86 5.34
CA LEU A 71 0.52 -11.72 4.69
C LEU A 71 1.29 -11.25 3.47
N PHE A 72 2.62 -11.17 3.52
CA PHE A 72 3.43 -10.88 2.31
C PHE A 72 3.24 -11.94 1.22
N TYR A 73 3.17 -13.22 1.59
CA TYR A 73 2.87 -14.26 0.62
C TYR A 73 1.49 -14.08 -0.02
N ALA A 74 0.46 -13.83 0.81
CA ALA A 74 -0.90 -13.64 0.35
C ALA A 74 -1.10 -12.35 -0.48
N SER A 75 -0.37 -11.28 -0.16
CA SER A 75 -0.41 -10.03 -0.91
C SER A 75 0.17 -10.20 -2.31
N LEU A 76 1.35 -10.83 -2.43
CA LEU A 76 1.98 -11.10 -3.73
C LEU A 76 1.06 -11.90 -4.67
N GLN A 77 0.33 -12.89 -4.15
CA GLN A 77 -0.63 -13.66 -4.96
C GLN A 77 -1.78 -12.78 -5.49
N LYS A 78 -2.26 -11.82 -4.69
CA LYS A 78 -3.35 -10.91 -5.09
C LYS A 78 -2.88 -9.82 -6.03
N LEU A 79 -1.66 -9.33 -5.86
CA LEU A 79 -1.08 -8.28 -6.71
C LEU A 79 -0.57 -8.81 -8.05
N ALA A 80 -0.25 -10.11 -8.15
CA ALA A 80 0.33 -10.72 -9.34
C ALA A 80 -0.46 -10.51 -10.66
N PRO A 81 -1.81 -10.59 -10.68
CA PRO A 81 -2.59 -10.44 -11.91
C PRO A 81 -2.65 -9.02 -12.47
N TYR A 82 -2.32 -8.00 -11.67
CA TYR A 82 -2.51 -6.60 -12.04
C TYR A 82 -1.31 -6.02 -12.80
N PRO A 83 -1.54 -5.08 -13.74
CA PRO A 83 -0.49 -4.32 -14.40
C PRO A 83 0.48 -3.63 -13.42
N GLY A 84 1.74 -3.51 -13.81
CA GLY A 84 2.80 -2.96 -12.97
C GLY A 84 2.68 -1.47 -12.62
N ASP A 85 1.78 -0.75 -13.29
CA ASP A 85 1.48 0.67 -13.14
C ASP A 85 0.04 0.92 -12.64
N SER A 86 -0.61 -0.12 -12.10
CA SER A 86 -1.98 -0.02 -11.58
C SER A 86 -2.10 1.01 -10.47
N LEU A 87 -3.26 1.68 -10.41
CA LEU A 87 -3.58 2.73 -9.42
C LEU A 87 -2.59 3.92 -9.41
N GLY A 88 -1.84 4.15 -10.49
CA GLY A 88 -0.92 5.28 -10.57
C GLY A 88 0.33 5.14 -9.70
N ILE A 89 0.66 3.92 -9.27
CA ILE A 89 1.85 3.60 -8.49
C ILE A 89 2.72 2.56 -9.20
N ASP A 90 3.98 2.47 -8.81
CA ASP A 90 4.90 1.43 -9.26
C ASP A 90 4.61 0.12 -8.52
N LEU A 91 3.58 -0.60 -8.99
CA LEU A 91 3.19 -1.88 -8.41
C LEU A 91 4.26 -2.96 -8.63
N ASN A 92 5.13 -2.81 -9.64
CA ASN A 92 6.32 -3.67 -9.78
C ASN A 92 7.25 -3.50 -8.58
N GLN A 93 7.55 -2.26 -8.19
CA GLN A 93 8.40 -1.97 -7.04
C GLN A 93 7.79 -2.53 -5.74
N VAL A 94 6.48 -2.34 -5.52
CA VAL A 94 5.80 -2.89 -4.33
C VAL A 94 5.92 -4.41 -4.26
N ARG A 95 5.76 -5.10 -5.40
CA ARG A 95 5.91 -6.56 -5.48
C ARG A 95 7.34 -7.00 -5.21
N GLU A 96 8.34 -6.33 -5.78
CA GLU A 96 9.74 -6.70 -5.58
C GLU A 96 10.16 -6.49 -4.13
N ASP A 97 9.81 -5.35 -3.53
CA ASP A 97 10.12 -5.07 -2.14
C ASP A 97 9.43 -6.06 -1.18
N SER A 98 8.16 -6.37 -1.42
CA SER A 98 7.41 -7.38 -0.66
C SER A 98 8.03 -8.76 -0.79
N LYS A 99 8.53 -9.11 -1.97
CA LYS A 99 9.21 -10.38 -2.24
C LYS A 99 10.55 -10.46 -1.49
N VAL A 100 11.36 -9.41 -1.51
CA VAL A 100 12.62 -9.36 -0.75
C VAL A 100 12.34 -9.53 0.76
N TYR A 101 11.32 -8.85 1.29
CA TYR A 101 10.89 -9.01 2.67
C TYR A 101 10.48 -10.46 2.99
N LEU A 102 9.67 -11.05 2.11
CA LEU A 102 9.20 -12.43 2.24
C LEU A 102 10.35 -13.45 2.18
N GLU A 103 11.30 -13.29 1.26
CA GLU A 103 12.43 -14.19 1.10
C GLU A 103 13.31 -14.23 2.35
N ARG A 104 13.60 -13.07 2.95
CA ARG A 104 14.35 -13.00 4.21
C ARG A 104 13.57 -13.68 5.35
N LEU A 105 12.26 -13.43 5.43
CA LEU A 105 11.38 -14.10 6.40
C LEU A 105 11.34 -15.62 6.23
N GLN A 106 11.35 -16.12 4.99
CA GLN A 106 11.35 -17.55 4.69
C GLN A 106 12.69 -18.22 5.02
N ARG A 107 13.80 -17.49 4.89
CA ARG A 107 15.13 -17.94 5.31
C ARG A 107 15.35 -17.89 6.82
N GLU A 108 14.35 -17.42 7.56
CA GLU A 108 14.43 -17.15 9.00
C GLU A 108 15.59 -16.20 9.36
N GLU A 109 16.01 -15.37 8.40
CA GLU A 109 17.09 -14.39 8.58
C GLU A 109 16.68 -13.34 9.62
N GLU A 110 17.57 -13.04 10.55
CA GLU A 110 17.40 -11.88 11.43
C GLU A 110 17.81 -10.61 10.66
N PHE A 111 16.87 -9.69 10.50
CA PHE A 111 17.13 -8.38 9.91
C PHE A 111 16.28 -7.32 10.63
N PRO A 112 16.81 -6.09 10.82
CA PRO A 112 16.04 -5.02 11.43
C PRO A 112 14.80 -4.70 10.58
N PHE A 113 13.72 -4.26 11.21
CA PHE A 113 12.57 -3.70 10.50
C PHE A 113 13.03 -2.49 9.65
N TYR A 114 12.51 -2.39 8.43
CA TYR A 114 12.67 -1.21 7.58
C TYR A 114 11.36 -0.94 6.83
N ASP A 115 11.04 0.34 6.65
CA ASP A 115 9.84 0.75 5.92
C ASP A 115 10.02 0.53 4.41
N LEU A 116 8.92 0.25 3.72
CA LEU A 116 8.86 0.25 2.25
C LEU A 116 8.34 1.59 1.73
N ASN A 117 8.61 1.93 0.47
CA ASN A 117 8.05 3.13 -0.16
C ASN A 117 7.23 2.74 -1.39
N ILE A 118 5.99 3.23 -1.46
CA ILE A 118 5.20 3.17 -2.67
C ILE A 118 5.59 4.33 -3.56
N ARG A 119 6.28 4.05 -4.66
CA ARG A 119 6.60 5.06 -5.65
C ARG A 119 5.35 5.45 -6.44
N ILE A 120 5.01 6.73 -6.40
CA ILE A 120 3.92 7.29 -7.19
C ILE A 120 4.42 7.55 -8.62
N LEU A 121 3.67 7.10 -9.61
CA LEU A 121 3.94 7.29 -11.04
C LEU A 121 3.05 8.38 -11.65
N ASP A 122 1.81 8.48 -11.19
CA ASP A 122 0.85 9.46 -11.70
C ASP A 122 1.01 10.82 -11.00
N PRO A 123 1.28 11.91 -11.74
CA PRO A 123 1.44 13.24 -11.17
C PRO A 123 0.22 13.74 -10.38
N LEU A 124 -1.01 13.37 -10.78
CA LEU A 124 -2.22 13.79 -10.07
C LEU A 124 -2.33 13.11 -8.69
N LEU A 125 -1.93 11.84 -8.59
CA LEU A 125 -1.87 11.16 -7.30
C LEU A 125 -0.82 11.82 -6.40
N ALA A 126 0.35 12.15 -6.96
CA ALA A 126 1.42 12.82 -6.22
C ALA A 126 0.96 14.20 -5.70
N GLU A 127 0.29 14.99 -6.52
CA GLU A 127 -0.29 16.28 -6.12
C GLU A 127 -1.30 16.11 -4.98
N LYS A 128 -2.21 15.15 -5.07
CA LYS A 128 -3.22 14.89 -4.03
C LYS A 128 -2.60 14.45 -2.70
N VAL A 129 -1.56 13.61 -2.73
CA VAL A 129 -0.83 13.21 -1.52
C VAL A 129 -0.08 14.40 -0.93
N GLN A 130 0.56 15.21 -1.77
CA GLN A 130 1.27 16.42 -1.33
C GLN A 130 0.33 17.43 -0.66
N ALA A 131 -0.87 17.61 -1.20
CA ALA A 131 -1.89 18.48 -0.61
C ALA A 131 -2.44 17.98 0.74
N LEU A 132 -2.32 16.68 1.06
CA LEU A 132 -2.61 16.19 2.42
C LEU A 132 -1.47 16.54 3.38
N ILE A 133 -0.21 16.42 2.96
CA ILE A 133 0.95 16.78 3.79
C ILE A 133 0.87 18.24 4.21
N GLU A 134 0.57 19.14 3.28
CA GLU A 134 0.50 20.59 3.54
C GLU A 134 -0.68 21.01 4.44
N LYS A 135 -1.70 20.16 4.63
CA LYS A 135 -2.84 20.44 5.50
C LYS A 135 -2.61 20.02 6.95
N GLU A 136 -1.72 19.05 7.17
CA GLU A 136 -1.40 18.49 8.48
C GLU A 136 -0.16 19.17 9.12
N GLU A 137 0.55 20.03 8.38
CA GLU A 137 1.64 20.91 8.86
C GLU A 137 1.12 22.27 9.39
#